data_AF-A0A536SDA2-F1
#
_entry.id   AF-A0A536SDA2-F1
#
_cell.length_a   1.000
_cell.length_b   1.000
_cell.length_c   1.000
_cell.angle_alpha   90.00
_cell.angle_beta   90.00
_cell.angle_gamma   90.00
#
_symmetry.space_group_name_H-M   'P 1'
#
loop_
_entity.id
_entity.type
_entity.pdbx_description
1 polymer ?
#
loop_
_entity_poly.entity_id
_entity_poly.type
_entity_poly.pdbx_seq_one_letter_code
_entity_poly.pdbx_strand_id
1 'polypeptide(L)'
;MTMPPRRFLLAVTAGLALAAGLDPIPAAAQSAVALTGRVTSAGEGAMEGVVVSAKKAGSKVTISVVSDASGRFSFPAAKLGSGDYALRVRATGYELDGPVSVDVVLAVTREIDLKLRKVADITPQMTNAEWIASFPGAPEQKKFLYGCVGCHTLERIAKSKHDAQGFMQVMKRMATYANNSHVERPQVRVVARDPMRDFGPDSDKQAAYLATLNQSSGSWSYPLKTLPRVAGKGTRVVITEYDLPRKPLLPHDVIVDRDGVVWFSQFDEQFLGRLDPKT
;
A
#
# COMPACT_ATOMS: atom_id res chain seq x y z
N MET A 1 -29.90 64.71 60.73
CA MET A 1 -29.32 65.57 59.67
C MET A 1 -28.22 66.41 60.29
N THR A 2 -26.96 66.51 59.87
CA THR A 2 -26.02 65.71 59.04
C THR A 2 -24.72 66.54 59.03
N MET A 3 -23.58 65.87 59.27
CA MET A 3 -22.16 66.32 59.18
C MET A 3 -21.63 67.30 60.26
N PRO A 4 -20.38 67.10 60.78
CA PRO A 4 -19.13 67.31 60.02
C PRO A 4 -18.05 66.21 60.19
N PRO A 5 -16.90 66.29 59.47
CA PRO A 5 -16.03 65.16 59.19
C PRO A 5 -14.88 65.01 60.18
N ARG A 6 -14.34 63.80 60.31
CA ARG A 6 -13.00 63.57 60.86
C ARG A 6 -12.24 62.56 60.01
N ARG A 7 -11.15 63.04 59.44
CA ARG A 7 -10.06 62.24 58.88
C ARG A 7 -9.38 61.47 60.01
N PHE A 8 -9.09 60.20 59.77
CA PHE A 8 -7.99 59.51 60.46
C PHE A 8 -7.22 58.67 59.45
N LEU A 9 -5.90 58.88 59.47
CA LEU A 9 -4.89 58.06 58.80
C LEU A 9 -4.93 56.63 59.34
N LEU A 10 -4.61 55.65 58.50
CA LEU A 10 -3.92 54.44 58.95
C LEU A 10 -3.10 53.79 57.83
N ALA A 11 -2.05 53.14 58.30
CA ALA A 11 -0.80 52.81 57.66
C ALA A 11 -0.79 51.40 57.03
N VAL A 12 0.07 51.25 56.00
CA VAL A 12 1.03 50.17 55.73
C VAL A 12 0.56 48.71 55.88
N THR A 13 0.67 47.91 54.80
CA THR A 13 1.63 46.78 54.69
C THR A 13 1.52 46.06 53.35
N ALA A 14 2.68 45.71 52.80
CA ALA A 14 2.87 44.97 51.57
C ALA A 14 2.55 43.48 51.73
N GLY A 15 1.93 42.88 50.71
CA GLY A 15 1.79 41.43 50.56
C GLY A 15 2.39 40.98 49.23
N LEU A 16 3.56 40.36 49.30
CA LEU A 16 4.24 39.68 48.19
C LEU A 16 3.47 38.38 47.88
N ALA A 17 2.92 38.22 46.68
CA ALA A 17 2.41 36.93 46.20
C ALA A 17 3.26 36.46 45.02
N LEU A 18 4.21 35.58 45.32
CA LEU A 18 5.03 34.87 44.35
C LEU A 18 4.17 33.73 43.75
N ALA A 19 3.50 33.99 42.62
CA ALA A 19 2.86 32.93 41.84
C ALA A 19 3.94 32.19 41.05
N ALA A 20 4.40 31.06 41.61
CA ALA A 20 5.29 30.14 40.92
C ALA A 20 4.60 29.56 39.69
N GLY A 21 5.31 29.61 38.56
CA GLY A 21 4.86 29.10 37.26
C GLY A 21 4.52 27.62 37.31
N LEU A 22 3.32 27.31 36.85
CA LEU A 22 2.99 26.03 36.25
C LEU A 22 2.56 26.37 34.82
N ASP A 23 3.53 26.36 33.91
CA ASP A 23 3.21 26.31 32.49
C ASP A 23 2.45 24.99 32.24
N PRO A 24 1.25 25.03 31.63
CA PRO A 24 0.54 23.82 31.29
C PRO A 24 1.39 23.05 30.26
N ILE A 25 1.91 21.90 30.68
CA ILE A 25 2.50 20.92 29.76
C ILE A 25 1.42 20.61 28.72
N PRO A 26 1.64 20.85 27.42
CA PRO A 26 0.72 20.37 26.41
C PRO A 26 0.75 18.85 26.49
N ALA A 27 -0.29 18.26 27.07
CA ALA A 27 -0.57 16.85 26.93
C ALA A 27 -0.82 16.62 25.44
N ALA A 28 0.21 16.19 24.72
CA ALA A 28 0.02 15.58 23.42
C ALA A 28 -0.93 14.41 23.67
N ALA A 29 -2.18 14.53 23.21
CA ALA A 29 -3.13 13.44 23.23
C ALA A 29 -2.49 12.31 22.43
N GLN A 30 -1.82 11.39 23.14
CA GLN A 30 -1.23 10.22 22.54
C GLN A 30 -2.41 9.44 22.02
N SER A 31 -2.61 9.48 20.70
CA SER A 31 -3.76 8.87 20.06
C SER A 31 -3.84 7.43 20.53
N ALA A 32 -4.92 7.11 21.26
CA ALA A 32 -5.09 5.81 21.89
C ALA A 32 -4.86 4.69 20.88
N VAL A 33 -4.23 3.61 21.30
CA VAL A 33 -3.82 2.49 20.45
C VAL A 33 -4.73 1.31 20.73
N ALA A 34 -5.31 0.71 19.68
CA ALA A 34 -6.11 -0.51 19.84
C ALA A 34 -5.24 -1.77 19.74
N LEU A 35 -4.29 -1.77 18.80
CA LEU A 35 -3.44 -2.92 18.52
C LEU A 35 -2.02 -2.45 18.20
N THR A 36 -1.01 -3.04 18.83
CA THR A 36 0.39 -2.78 18.53
C THR A 36 1.19 -4.08 18.59
N GLY A 37 2.43 -4.02 18.14
CA GLY A 37 3.43 -5.05 18.38
C GLY A 37 4.67 -4.76 17.57
N ARG A 38 5.59 -5.72 17.53
CA ARG A 38 6.81 -5.64 16.73
C ARG A 38 6.81 -6.68 15.62
N VAL A 39 7.24 -6.27 14.43
CA VAL A 39 7.56 -7.17 13.32
C VAL A 39 9.03 -7.56 13.39
N THR A 40 9.31 -8.85 13.37
CA THR A 40 10.67 -9.39 13.41
C THR A 40 10.87 -10.53 12.42
N SER A 41 12.12 -10.77 12.01
CA SER A 41 12.54 -12.01 11.35
C SER A 41 13.87 -12.50 11.92
N ALA A 42 14.16 -13.79 11.73
CA ALA A 42 15.44 -14.36 12.13
C ALA A 42 16.64 -13.72 11.39
N GLY A 43 16.43 -13.23 10.17
CA GLY A 43 17.50 -12.68 9.32
C GLY A 43 17.78 -11.19 9.54
N GLU A 44 16.75 -10.39 9.85
CA GLU A 44 16.87 -8.92 9.96
C GLU A 44 16.64 -8.39 11.37
N GLY A 45 16.22 -9.24 12.32
CA GLY A 45 15.80 -8.77 13.63
C GLY A 45 14.52 -7.93 13.51
N ALA A 46 14.49 -6.75 14.11
CA ALA A 46 13.36 -5.82 13.97
C ALA A 46 13.26 -5.28 12.55
N MET A 47 12.08 -5.35 11.94
CA MET A 47 11.90 -5.02 10.53
C MET A 47 11.12 -3.71 10.35
N GLU A 48 11.81 -2.68 9.86
CA GLU A 48 11.19 -1.42 9.43
C GLU A 48 10.50 -1.57 8.06
N GLY A 49 9.41 -0.83 7.88
CA GLY A 49 8.76 -0.67 6.58
C GLY A 49 7.86 -1.82 6.16
N VAL A 50 7.50 -2.71 7.10
CA VAL A 50 6.56 -3.80 6.85
C VAL A 50 5.14 -3.26 6.94
N VAL A 51 4.37 -3.41 5.87
CA VAL A 51 2.94 -3.09 5.91
C VAL A 51 2.22 -4.19 6.67
N VAL A 52 1.53 -3.85 7.75
CA VAL A 52 0.72 -4.76 8.56
C VAL A 52 -0.75 -4.41 8.35
N SER A 53 -1.54 -5.37 7.89
CA SER A 53 -2.95 -5.20 7.56
C SER A 53 -3.82 -5.97 8.54
N ALA A 54 -4.84 -5.32 9.10
CA ALA A 54 -5.86 -5.91 9.96
C ALA A 54 -7.22 -5.87 9.25
N LYS A 55 -7.88 -7.03 9.13
CA LYS A 55 -9.23 -7.15 8.58
C LYS A 55 -10.15 -7.83 9.57
N LYS A 56 -11.18 -7.12 10.01
CA LYS A 56 -12.21 -7.66 10.91
C LYS A 56 -13.02 -8.74 10.20
N ALA A 57 -13.36 -9.82 10.90
CA ALA A 57 -14.24 -10.87 10.41
C ALA A 57 -15.56 -10.27 9.88
N GLY A 58 -15.96 -10.67 8.67
CA GLY A 58 -17.16 -10.17 7.98
C GLY A 58 -17.07 -8.74 7.42
N SER A 59 -16.01 -7.97 7.73
CA SER A 59 -15.85 -6.60 7.24
C SER A 59 -15.36 -6.56 5.79
N LYS A 60 -15.80 -5.52 5.07
CA LYS A 60 -15.28 -5.12 3.76
C LYS A 60 -14.12 -4.13 3.86
N VAL A 61 -13.75 -3.73 5.07
CA VAL A 61 -12.69 -2.75 5.33
C VAL A 61 -11.45 -3.45 5.86
N THR A 62 -10.31 -3.13 5.28
CA THR A 62 -8.99 -3.49 5.78
C THR A 62 -8.25 -2.22 6.19
N ILE A 63 -7.68 -2.20 7.39
CA ILE A 63 -6.80 -1.11 7.84
C ILE A 63 -5.37 -1.61 7.76
N SER A 64 -4.47 -0.81 7.21
CA SER A 64 -3.05 -1.13 7.14
C SER A 64 -2.21 -0.03 7.77
N VAL A 65 -1.17 -0.39 8.51
CA VAL A 65 -0.16 0.51 9.09
C VAL A 65 1.23 0.00 8.72
N VAL A 66 2.27 0.78 8.99
CA VAL A 66 3.65 0.39 8.64
C VAL A 66 4.52 0.36 9.89
N SER A 67 5.37 -0.67 10.01
CA SER A 67 6.32 -0.77 11.12
C SER A 67 7.43 0.29 11.03
N ASP A 68 7.81 0.84 12.18
CA ASP A 68 8.87 1.85 12.30
C ASP A 68 10.29 1.24 12.37
N ALA A 69 11.30 2.09 12.57
CA ALA A 69 12.71 1.70 12.69
C ALA A 69 13.01 0.67 13.80
N SER A 70 12.15 0.58 14.82
CA SER A 70 12.24 -0.42 15.90
C SER A 70 11.42 -1.69 15.60
N GLY A 71 10.87 -1.80 14.39
CA GLY A 71 9.93 -2.81 13.94
C GLY A 71 8.53 -2.64 14.53
N ARG A 72 8.24 -1.55 15.25
CA ARG A 72 6.96 -1.39 15.96
C ARG A 72 5.88 -0.91 15.00
N PHE A 73 4.73 -1.56 15.00
CA PHE A 73 3.52 -1.10 14.33
C PHE A 73 2.46 -0.70 15.36
N SER A 74 1.57 0.21 15.00
CA SER A 74 0.50 0.66 15.90
C SER A 74 -0.74 1.07 15.11
N PHE A 75 -1.86 0.43 15.43
CA PHE A 75 -3.17 0.75 14.90
C PHE A 75 -3.89 1.71 15.85
N PRO A 76 -4.29 2.90 15.37
CA PRO A 76 -5.06 3.84 16.20
C PRO A 76 -6.40 3.25 16.64
N ALA A 77 -6.80 3.50 17.88
CA ALA A 77 -8.06 3.04 18.44
C ALA A 77 -9.28 3.59 17.68
N ALA A 78 -9.16 4.77 17.08
CA ALA A 78 -10.20 5.36 16.23
C ALA A 78 -10.43 4.58 14.91
N LYS A 79 -9.57 3.62 14.56
CA LYS A 79 -9.63 2.87 13.30
C LYS A 79 -10.05 1.42 13.47
N LEU A 80 -9.99 0.87 14.68
CA LEU A 80 -10.38 -0.51 14.97
C LEU A 80 -11.51 -0.54 16.00
N GLY A 81 -12.66 -1.09 15.63
CA GLY A 81 -13.73 -1.45 16.58
C GLY A 81 -13.50 -2.83 17.18
N SER A 82 -14.27 -3.19 18.21
CA SER A 82 -14.16 -4.53 18.84
C SER A 82 -14.46 -5.67 17.87
N GLY A 83 -13.81 -6.82 18.05
CA GLY A 83 -14.04 -8.08 17.35
C GLY A 83 -12.76 -8.76 16.85
N ASP A 84 -12.94 -9.88 16.15
CA ASP A 84 -11.84 -10.68 15.63
C ASP A 84 -11.24 -10.12 14.34
N TYR A 85 -9.93 -9.93 14.32
CA TYR A 85 -9.18 -9.48 13.15
C TYR A 85 -8.20 -10.54 12.69
N ALA A 86 -8.19 -10.82 11.38
CA ALA A 86 -7.08 -11.52 10.75
C ALA A 86 -5.98 -10.51 10.38
N LEU A 87 -4.73 -10.85 10.68
CA LEU A 87 -3.56 -10.04 10.35
C LEU A 87 -2.84 -10.59 9.11
N ARG A 88 -2.36 -9.70 8.25
CA ARG A 88 -1.49 -10.02 7.11
C ARG A 88 -0.34 -9.03 7.04
N VAL A 89 0.69 -9.37 6.28
CA VAL A 89 1.83 -8.48 6.04
C VAL A 89 2.16 -8.38 4.56
N ARG A 90 2.79 -7.27 4.17
CA ARG A 90 3.48 -7.14 2.89
C ARG A 90 4.91 -6.66 3.13
N ALA A 91 5.86 -7.53 2.77
CA ALA A 91 7.29 -7.23 2.73
C ALA A 91 7.94 -8.18 1.71
N THR A 92 8.35 -7.68 0.54
CA THR A 92 8.94 -8.52 -0.51
C THR A 92 10.11 -9.33 0.04
N GLY A 93 10.08 -10.65 -0.15
CA GLY A 93 11.05 -11.60 0.42
C GLY A 93 10.60 -12.29 1.70
N TYR A 94 9.49 -11.88 2.30
CA TYR A 94 9.04 -12.37 3.60
C TYR A 94 7.53 -12.65 3.63
N GLU A 95 7.14 -13.56 4.52
CA GLU A 95 5.75 -13.83 4.87
C GLU A 95 5.61 -14.16 6.35
N LEU A 96 4.39 -14.10 6.88
CA LEU A 96 4.11 -14.51 8.25
C LEU A 96 4.48 -15.99 8.45
N ASP A 97 5.01 -16.32 9.62
CA ASP A 97 5.35 -17.69 10.01
C ASP A 97 4.11 -18.57 10.32
N GLY A 98 2.92 -18.04 10.07
CA GLY A 98 1.64 -18.73 10.19
C GLY A 98 0.48 -17.73 10.15
N PRO A 99 -0.78 -18.19 10.00
CA PRO A 99 -1.94 -17.34 10.17
C PRO A 99 -1.97 -16.71 11.56
N VAL A 100 -2.28 -15.41 11.64
CA VAL A 100 -2.38 -14.67 12.91
C VAL A 100 -3.75 -14.01 12.98
N SER A 101 -4.44 -14.18 14.11
CA SER A 101 -5.68 -13.48 14.43
C SER A 101 -5.64 -12.89 15.83
N VAL A 102 -6.38 -11.82 16.07
CA VAL A 102 -6.43 -11.12 17.35
C VAL A 102 -7.85 -10.61 17.63
N ASP A 103 -8.34 -10.83 18.85
CA ASP A 103 -9.55 -10.21 19.36
C ASP A 103 -9.23 -8.82 19.91
N VAL A 104 -9.77 -7.80 19.26
CA VAL A 104 -9.63 -6.40 19.69
C VAL A 104 -10.83 -6.04 20.53
N VAL A 105 -10.60 -5.39 21.68
CA VAL A 105 -11.66 -4.84 22.53
C VAL A 105 -11.43 -3.34 22.66
N LEU A 106 -12.46 -2.53 22.39
CA LEU A 106 -12.38 -1.08 22.53
C LEU A 106 -11.86 -0.66 23.90
N ALA A 107 -11.03 0.39 23.91
CA ALA A 107 -10.34 0.92 25.08
C ALA A 107 -9.34 -0.04 25.78
N VAL A 108 -9.06 -1.21 25.19
CA VAL A 108 -8.03 -2.14 25.67
C VAL A 108 -6.96 -2.29 24.60
N THR A 109 -5.75 -1.81 24.90
CA THR A 109 -4.60 -2.03 24.00
C THR A 109 -4.24 -3.50 23.97
N ARG A 110 -4.22 -4.09 22.77
CA ARG A 110 -3.68 -5.43 22.53
C ARG A 110 -2.26 -5.34 21.98
N GLU A 111 -1.38 -6.19 22.46
CA GLU A 111 -0.01 -6.33 21.96
C GLU A 111 0.20 -7.73 21.36
N ILE A 112 0.68 -7.79 20.11
CA ILE A 112 1.00 -9.03 19.41
C ILE A 112 2.20 -8.85 18.48
N ASP A 113 3.26 -9.61 18.74
CA ASP A 113 4.43 -9.61 17.88
C ASP A 113 4.23 -10.51 16.66
N LEU A 114 4.73 -10.06 15.51
CA LEU A 114 4.64 -10.75 14.24
C LEU A 114 6.03 -11.26 13.85
N LYS A 115 6.15 -12.58 13.71
CA LYS A 115 7.36 -13.24 13.21
C LYS A 115 7.22 -13.53 11.73
N LEU A 116 8.20 -13.09 10.96
CA LEU A 116 8.28 -13.32 9.53
C LEU A 116 9.38 -14.33 9.22
N ARG A 117 9.12 -15.16 8.21
CA ARG A 117 10.11 -16.05 7.60
C ARG A 117 10.37 -15.63 6.16
N LYS A 118 11.56 -15.95 5.65
CA LYS A 118 11.90 -15.73 4.25
C LYS A 118 11.06 -16.66 3.36
N VAL A 119 10.61 -16.13 2.22
CA VAL A 119 9.97 -16.95 1.19
C VAL A 119 11.02 -17.62 0.31
N ALA A 120 10.69 -18.79 -0.23
CA ALA A 120 11.55 -19.48 -1.19
C ALA A 120 11.47 -18.85 -2.60
N ASP A 121 10.29 -18.36 -2.98
CA ASP A 121 10.05 -17.69 -4.25
C ASP A 121 9.49 -16.28 -4.00
N ILE A 122 10.28 -15.26 -4.33
CA ILE A 122 9.88 -13.85 -4.16
C ILE A 122 9.02 -13.33 -5.31
N THR A 123 8.97 -14.05 -6.44
CA THR A 123 8.38 -13.55 -7.69
C THR A 123 6.90 -13.13 -7.59
N PRO A 124 6.03 -13.79 -6.80
CA PRO A 124 4.64 -13.35 -6.65
C PRO A 124 4.49 -12.04 -5.85
N GLN A 125 5.53 -11.63 -5.11
CA GLN A 125 5.51 -10.43 -4.26
C GLN A 125 6.06 -9.20 -4.99
N MET A 126 6.85 -9.43 -6.05
CA MET A 126 7.56 -8.39 -6.78
C MET A 126 6.62 -7.48 -7.57
N THR A 127 6.92 -6.20 -7.52
CA THR A 127 6.32 -5.15 -8.35
C THR A 127 6.92 -5.14 -9.75
N ASN A 128 6.23 -4.50 -10.70
CA ASN A 128 6.78 -4.29 -12.04
C ASN A 128 8.08 -3.47 -12.04
N ALA A 129 8.24 -2.53 -11.10
CA ALA A 129 9.46 -1.76 -10.95
C ALA A 129 10.65 -2.65 -10.53
N GLU A 130 10.43 -3.60 -9.62
CA GLU A 130 11.42 -4.59 -9.20
C GLU A 130 11.81 -5.53 -10.37
N TRP A 131 10.85 -5.96 -11.18
CA TRP A 131 11.13 -6.70 -12.41
C TRP A 131 12.02 -5.90 -13.38
N ILE A 132 11.66 -4.65 -13.69
CA ILE A 132 12.45 -3.78 -14.59
C ILE A 132 13.86 -3.51 -14.03
N ALA A 133 13.99 -3.37 -12.70
CA ALA A 133 15.29 -3.20 -12.04
C ALA A 133 16.17 -4.47 -12.12
N SER A 134 15.53 -5.65 -12.07
CA SER A 134 16.17 -6.95 -12.17
C SER A 134 16.67 -7.24 -13.59
N PHE A 135 15.90 -6.85 -14.62
CA PHE A 135 16.25 -7.15 -16.00
C PHE A 135 17.57 -6.48 -16.45
N PRO A 136 18.49 -7.24 -17.06
CA PRO A 136 19.74 -6.72 -17.61
C PRO A 136 19.50 -5.84 -18.84
N GLY A 137 20.48 -5.03 -19.22
CA GLY A 137 20.42 -4.15 -20.39
C GLY A 137 20.36 -2.66 -20.04
N ALA A 138 20.63 -1.83 -21.06
CA ALA A 138 20.67 -0.38 -20.93
C ALA A 138 19.26 0.21 -20.65
N PRO A 139 19.16 1.36 -19.97
CA PRO A 139 17.86 2.03 -19.73
C PRO A 139 17.02 2.21 -21.00
N GLU A 140 17.65 2.56 -22.12
CA GLU A 140 17.02 2.78 -23.42
C GLU A 140 16.38 1.49 -23.96
N GLN A 141 17.07 0.35 -23.81
CA GLN A 141 16.57 -0.97 -24.20
C GLN A 141 15.37 -1.40 -23.36
N LYS A 142 15.29 -0.94 -22.10
CA LYS A 142 14.22 -1.29 -21.16
C LYS A 142 12.99 -0.37 -21.25
N LYS A 143 13.11 0.77 -21.92
CA LYS A 143 12.07 1.82 -21.94
C LYS A 143 10.71 1.31 -22.42
N PHE A 144 10.67 0.39 -23.39
CA PHE A 144 9.40 -0.14 -23.91
C PHE A 144 8.62 -0.95 -22.86
N LEU A 145 9.29 -1.52 -21.84
CA LEU A 145 8.66 -2.31 -20.79
C LEU A 145 7.64 -1.50 -19.97
N TYR A 146 7.79 -0.18 -19.88
CA TYR A 146 6.79 0.69 -19.25
C TYR A 146 5.44 0.68 -19.98
N GLY A 147 5.42 0.35 -21.28
CA GLY A 147 4.18 0.13 -22.04
C GLY A 147 3.53 -1.24 -21.75
N CYS A 148 4.28 -2.21 -21.23
CA CYS A 148 3.79 -3.57 -20.98
C CYS A 148 3.06 -3.73 -19.63
N VAL A 149 3.30 -2.81 -18.68
CA VAL A 149 2.87 -2.97 -17.27
C VAL A 149 1.45 -2.50 -16.98
N GLY A 150 0.72 -2.06 -18.00
CA GLY A 150 -0.66 -1.57 -17.85
C GLY A 150 -1.71 -2.65 -17.63
N CYS A 151 -1.49 -3.87 -18.17
CA CYS A 151 -2.51 -4.93 -18.16
C CYS A 151 -2.17 -6.09 -17.21
N HIS A 152 -0.88 -6.41 -17.06
CA HIS A 152 -0.43 -7.50 -16.18
C HIS A 152 1.00 -7.27 -15.69
N THR A 153 1.45 -8.10 -14.75
CA THR A 153 2.82 -8.04 -14.25
C THR A 153 3.83 -8.58 -15.28
N LEU A 154 5.06 -8.09 -15.23
CA LEU A 154 6.20 -8.61 -16.02
C LEU A 154 6.62 -10.02 -15.59
N GLU A 155 6.13 -10.51 -14.45
CA GLU A 155 6.32 -11.90 -14.02
C GLU A 155 5.89 -12.89 -15.12
N ARG A 156 4.78 -12.64 -15.82
CA ARG A 156 4.30 -13.50 -16.91
C ARG A 156 5.32 -13.62 -18.05
N ILE A 157 6.02 -12.54 -18.35
CA ILE A 157 7.09 -12.53 -19.35
C ILE A 157 8.28 -13.31 -18.82
N ALA A 158 8.77 -12.96 -17.62
CA ALA A 158 9.95 -13.57 -17.03
C ALA A 158 9.80 -15.09 -16.81
N LYS A 159 8.62 -15.58 -16.44
CA LYS A 159 8.34 -17.02 -16.22
C LYS A 159 7.91 -17.77 -17.49
N SER A 160 7.81 -17.09 -18.63
CA SER A 160 7.45 -17.75 -19.89
C SER A 160 8.63 -18.53 -20.50
N LYS A 161 8.35 -19.32 -21.54
CA LYS A 161 9.34 -20.04 -22.35
C LYS A 161 9.30 -19.65 -23.83
N HIS A 162 8.76 -18.47 -24.15
CA HIS A 162 8.68 -17.99 -25.52
C HIS A 162 10.06 -17.59 -26.04
N ASP A 163 10.39 -18.02 -27.25
CA ASP A 163 11.48 -17.41 -28.02
C ASP A 163 11.03 -16.09 -28.66
N ALA A 164 11.89 -15.47 -29.46
CA ALA A 164 11.58 -14.21 -30.12
C ALA A 164 10.34 -14.32 -31.04
N GLN A 165 10.22 -15.40 -31.80
CA GLN A 165 9.07 -15.61 -32.69
C GLN A 165 7.78 -15.83 -31.89
N GLY A 166 7.84 -16.60 -30.81
CA GLY A 166 6.74 -16.81 -29.88
C GLY A 166 6.27 -15.50 -29.26
N PHE A 167 7.19 -14.65 -28.80
CA PHE A 167 6.84 -13.33 -28.28
C PHE A 167 6.20 -12.43 -29.34
N MET A 168 6.65 -12.47 -30.59
CA MET A 168 5.98 -11.75 -31.67
C MET A 168 4.52 -12.19 -31.83
N GLN A 169 4.24 -13.49 -31.74
CA GLN A 169 2.85 -13.98 -31.79
C GLN A 169 2.05 -13.54 -30.56
N VAL A 170 2.65 -13.57 -29.37
CA VAL A 170 2.03 -13.09 -28.14
C VAL A 170 1.69 -11.60 -28.24
N MET A 171 2.62 -10.76 -28.69
CA MET A 171 2.39 -9.32 -28.83
C MET A 171 1.32 -9.00 -29.87
N LYS A 172 1.34 -9.68 -31.03
CA LYS A 172 0.26 -9.58 -32.03
C LYS A 172 -1.09 -9.93 -31.43
N ARG A 173 -1.16 -11.00 -30.63
CA ARG A 173 -2.39 -11.39 -29.92
C ARG A 173 -2.77 -10.37 -28.84
N MET A 174 -1.81 -9.78 -28.12
CA MET A 174 -2.09 -8.76 -27.11
C MET A 174 -2.73 -7.50 -27.72
N ALA A 175 -2.27 -7.07 -28.90
CA ALA A 175 -2.84 -5.93 -29.62
C ALA A 175 -4.32 -6.12 -30.02
N THR A 176 -4.83 -7.36 -30.03
CA THR A 176 -6.25 -7.61 -30.34
C THR A 176 -7.17 -7.37 -29.14
N TYR A 177 -6.66 -7.20 -27.92
CA TYR A 177 -7.47 -6.97 -26.73
C TYR A 177 -7.60 -5.47 -26.39
N ALA A 178 -8.78 -5.10 -25.87
CA ALA A 178 -9.02 -3.78 -25.29
C ALA A 178 -8.26 -3.60 -23.98
N ASN A 179 -8.00 -2.35 -23.58
CA ASN A 179 -7.17 -2.05 -22.40
C ASN A 179 -7.81 -2.55 -21.08
N ASN A 180 -9.14 -2.63 -21.05
CA ASN A 180 -9.93 -3.15 -19.93
C ASN A 180 -10.07 -4.69 -19.96
N SER A 181 -9.46 -5.38 -20.93
CA SER A 181 -9.52 -6.84 -21.02
C SER A 181 -8.73 -7.50 -19.87
N HIS A 182 -9.35 -8.49 -19.23
CA HIS A 182 -8.69 -9.30 -18.20
C HIS A 182 -9.13 -10.77 -18.30
N VAL A 183 -8.51 -11.66 -17.51
CA VAL A 183 -8.68 -13.12 -17.64
C VAL A 183 -10.14 -13.56 -17.49
N GLU A 184 -10.86 -12.98 -16.53
CA GLU A 184 -12.28 -13.27 -16.28
C GLU A 184 -13.23 -12.67 -17.35
N ARG A 185 -12.78 -11.64 -18.09
CA ARG A 185 -13.57 -10.99 -19.14
C ARG A 185 -12.68 -10.55 -20.31
N PRO A 186 -12.30 -11.50 -21.19
CA PRO A 186 -11.54 -11.17 -22.37
C PRO A 186 -12.35 -10.28 -23.31
N GLN A 187 -11.80 -9.12 -23.67
CA GLN A 187 -12.47 -8.16 -24.55
C GLN A 187 -11.65 -7.95 -25.80
N VAL A 188 -12.02 -8.66 -26.86
CA VAL A 188 -11.39 -8.54 -28.18
C VAL A 188 -11.93 -7.29 -28.86
N ARG A 189 -11.03 -6.51 -29.46
CA ARG A 189 -11.39 -5.33 -30.25
C ARG A 189 -12.14 -5.77 -31.50
N VAL A 190 -13.19 -5.02 -31.85
CA VAL A 190 -13.94 -5.21 -33.11
C VAL A 190 -13.02 -5.04 -34.32
N VAL A 191 -12.08 -4.09 -34.23
CA VAL A 191 -11.04 -3.86 -35.23
C VAL A 191 -9.69 -4.02 -34.55
N ALA A 192 -8.89 -4.97 -35.03
CA ALA A 192 -7.53 -5.16 -34.55
C ALA A 192 -6.71 -3.89 -34.82
N ARG A 193 -5.97 -3.43 -33.81
CA ARG A 193 -4.97 -2.38 -34.01
C ARG A 193 -3.77 -2.98 -34.69
N ASP A 194 -3.09 -2.16 -35.50
CA ASP A 194 -1.76 -2.50 -35.98
C ASP A 194 -0.84 -2.72 -34.77
N PRO A 195 -0.23 -3.91 -34.60
CA PRO A 195 0.73 -4.16 -33.54
C PRO A 195 1.90 -3.16 -33.56
N MET A 196 2.26 -2.59 -34.73
CA MET A 196 3.26 -1.53 -34.82
C MET A 196 2.81 -0.23 -34.14
N ARG A 197 1.50 0.03 -34.03
CA ARG A 197 0.98 1.17 -33.25
C ARG A 197 1.16 0.94 -31.75
N ASP A 198 0.92 -0.29 -31.28
CA ASP A 198 0.90 -0.59 -29.85
C ASP A 198 2.30 -0.93 -29.30
N PHE A 199 3.20 -1.52 -30.11
CA PHE A 199 4.57 -1.91 -29.71
C PHE A 199 5.69 -1.17 -30.45
N GLY A 200 5.36 -0.42 -31.50
CA GLY A 200 6.33 0.34 -32.29
C GLY A 200 7.03 -0.47 -33.40
N PRO A 201 7.87 0.20 -34.21
CA PRO A 201 8.57 -0.44 -35.33
C PRO A 201 9.64 -1.46 -34.90
N ASP A 202 10.17 -1.35 -33.67
CA ASP A 202 11.22 -2.23 -33.14
C ASP A 202 10.67 -3.48 -32.41
N SER A 203 9.43 -3.88 -32.68
CA SER A 203 8.77 -5.00 -31.99
C SER A 203 9.55 -6.33 -32.09
N ASP A 204 10.26 -6.55 -33.19
CA ASP A 204 11.16 -7.68 -33.40
C ASP A 204 12.35 -7.69 -32.42
N LYS A 205 13.03 -6.53 -32.27
CA LYS A 205 14.13 -6.35 -31.32
C LYS A 205 13.65 -6.46 -29.88
N GLN A 206 12.46 -5.92 -29.59
CA GLN A 206 11.82 -6.07 -28.28
C GLN A 206 11.53 -7.54 -27.98
N ALA A 207 10.95 -8.29 -28.93
CA ALA A 207 10.69 -9.72 -28.76
C ALA A 207 11.97 -10.52 -28.51
N ALA A 208 13.02 -10.24 -29.28
CA ALA A 208 14.33 -10.86 -29.10
C ALA A 208 14.90 -10.57 -27.70
N TYR A 209 14.79 -9.33 -27.23
CA TYR A 209 15.20 -8.96 -25.88
C TYR A 209 14.36 -9.67 -24.80
N LEU A 210 13.03 -9.73 -24.93
CA LEU A 210 12.16 -10.45 -23.98
C LEU A 210 12.54 -11.94 -23.87
N ALA A 211 12.94 -12.58 -24.98
CA ALA A 211 13.42 -13.96 -24.98
C ALA A 211 14.71 -14.15 -24.17
N THR A 212 15.54 -13.12 -24.02
CA THR A 212 16.74 -13.17 -23.15
C THR A 212 16.39 -13.06 -21.66
N LEU A 213 15.19 -12.57 -21.34
CA LEU A 213 14.76 -12.33 -19.96
C LEU A 213 14.00 -13.52 -19.34
N ASN A 214 13.49 -14.42 -20.16
CA ASN A 214 12.60 -15.46 -19.67
C ASN A 214 13.32 -16.80 -19.44
N GLN A 215 12.54 -17.88 -19.32
CA GLN A 215 13.05 -19.23 -19.07
C GLN A 215 13.17 -20.08 -20.34
N SER A 216 13.15 -19.47 -21.52
CA SER A 216 13.21 -20.19 -22.80
C SER A 216 14.53 -20.96 -22.99
N SER A 217 15.63 -20.45 -22.43
CA SER A 217 16.96 -21.08 -22.45
C SER A 217 17.37 -21.71 -21.11
N GLY A 218 16.44 -21.91 -20.17
CA GLY A 218 16.71 -22.46 -18.83
C GLY A 218 16.39 -21.49 -17.69
N SER A 219 17.09 -21.60 -16.56
CA SER A 219 16.92 -20.69 -15.43
C SER A 219 17.36 -19.26 -15.77
N TRP A 220 16.82 -18.26 -15.05
CA TRP A 220 17.26 -16.88 -15.21
C TRP A 220 18.76 -16.72 -15.01
N SER A 221 19.37 -15.91 -15.86
CA SER A 221 20.81 -15.59 -15.82
C SER A 221 21.12 -14.32 -15.02
N TYR A 222 20.11 -13.70 -14.41
CA TYR A 222 20.23 -12.45 -13.67
C TYR A 222 19.59 -12.57 -12.27
N PRO A 223 20.12 -11.86 -11.26
CA PRO A 223 19.54 -11.84 -9.93
C PRO A 223 18.26 -10.99 -9.92
N LEU A 224 17.28 -11.44 -9.12
CA LEU A 224 16.11 -10.64 -8.81
C LEU A 224 16.47 -9.56 -7.79
N LYS A 225 16.07 -8.32 -8.06
CA LYS A 225 16.31 -7.16 -7.21
C LYS A 225 14.99 -6.70 -6.62
N THR A 226 14.99 -6.46 -5.32
CA THR A 226 13.88 -5.82 -4.62
C THR A 226 14.16 -4.32 -4.45
N LEU A 227 13.09 -3.55 -4.27
CA LEU A 227 13.19 -2.14 -3.91
C LEU A 227 13.23 -2.00 -2.39
N PRO A 228 13.89 -0.95 -1.86
CA PRO A 228 13.91 -0.72 -0.42
C PRO A 228 12.49 -0.52 0.12
N ARG A 229 12.24 -1.04 1.32
CA ARG A 229 11.00 -0.75 2.05
C ARG A 229 10.98 0.73 2.44
N VAL A 230 9.78 1.24 2.70
CA VAL A 230 9.61 2.61 3.22
C VAL A 230 10.27 2.72 4.60
N ALA A 231 10.90 3.86 4.88
CA ALA A 231 11.62 4.10 6.13
C ALA A 231 11.35 5.50 6.69
N GLY A 232 11.74 5.71 7.95
CA GLY A 232 11.68 7.00 8.63
C GLY A 232 10.25 7.55 8.68
N LYS A 233 10.05 8.80 8.25
CA LYS A 233 8.72 9.44 8.28
C LYS A 233 7.70 8.74 7.38
N GLY A 234 8.14 8.01 6.35
CA GLY A 234 7.24 7.32 5.43
C GLY A 234 6.49 6.14 6.06
N THR A 235 6.92 5.66 7.24
CA THR A 235 6.21 4.61 7.99
C THR A 235 4.98 5.16 8.74
N ARG A 236 4.84 6.49 8.84
CA ARG A 236 3.75 7.15 9.57
C ARG A 236 2.52 7.33 8.70
N VAL A 237 1.87 6.21 8.37
CA VAL A 237 0.67 6.19 7.54
C VAL A 237 -0.34 5.17 8.06
N VAL A 238 -1.62 5.51 7.92
CA VAL A 238 -2.74 4.58 8.07
C VAL A 238 -3.45 4.52 6.74
N ILE A 239 -3.56 3.33 6.17
CA ILE A 239 -4.22 3.06 4.90
C ILE A 239 -5.54 2.38 5.21
N THR A 240 -6.62 2.83 4.55
CA THR A 240 -7.94 2.21 4.66
C THR A 240 -8.33 1.72 3.28
N GLU A 241 -8.50 0.41 3.16
CA GLU A 241 -8.84 -0.26 1.91
C GLU A 241 -10.26 -0.80 2.01
N TYR A 242 -11.05 -0.58 0.97
CA TYR A 242 -12.43 -1.04 0.87
C TYR A 242 -12.49 -2.13 -0.20
N ASP A 243 -12.98 -3.30 0.18
CA ASP A 243 -13.27 -4.36 -0.78
C ASP A 243 -14.33 -3.86 -1.77
N LEU A 244 -14.10 -4.14 -3.05
CA LEU A 244 -15.11 -3.91 -4.07
C LEU A 244 -16.28 -4.90 -3.86
N PRO A 245 -17.53 -4.46 -4.08
CA PRO A 245 -18.72 -5.26 -3.76
C PRO A 245 -18.85 -6.53 -4.61
N ARG A 246 -18.22 -6.54 -5.79
CA ARG A 246 -18.14 -7.70 -6.69
C ARG A 246 -16.86 -7.67 -7.52
N LYS A 247 -16.53 -8.81 -8.10
CA LYS A 247 -15.51 -8.94 -9.16
C LYS A 247 -16.20 -9.28 -10.48
N PRO A 248 -15.67 -8.85 -11.64
CA PRO A 248 -14.61 -7.86 -11.81
C PRO A 248 -15.17 -6.43 -11.67
N LEU A 249 -14.53 -5.58 -10.88
CA LEU A 249 -14.75 -4.13 -10.91
C LEU A 249 -13.38 -3.48 -11.08
N LEU A 250 -13.30 -2.48 -11.95
CA LEU A 250 -12.07 -1.77 -12.28
C LEU A 250 -12.29 -0.26 -12.06
N PRO A 251 -12.28 0.22 -10.80
CA PRO A 251 -12.40 1.64 -10.50
C PRO A 251 -11.32 2.45 -11.21
N HIS A 252 -11.71 3.54 -11.87
CA HIS A 252 -10.84 4.46 -12.58
C HIS A 252 -11.35 5.91 -12.44
N ASP A 253 -10.49 6.90 -12.66
CA ASP A 253 -10.82 8.34 -12.59
C ASP A 253 -11.60 8.72 -11.31
N VAL A 254 -10.93 8.60 -10.16
CA VAL A 254 -11.53 8.85 -8.84
C VAL A 254 -11.59 10.35 -8.53
N ILE A 255 -12.73 10.82 -8.01
CA ILE A 255 -12.89 12.14 -7.41
C ILE A 255 -13.58 12.03 -6.06
N VAL A 256 -13.22 12.93 -5.13
CA VAL A 256 -13.88 13.07 -3.82
C VAL A 256 -14.67 14.36 -3.84
N ASP A 257 -15.96 14.29 -3.55
CA ASP A 257 -16.81 15.48 -3.46
C ASP A 257 -16.67 16.20 -2.12
N ARG A 258 -17.39 17.32 -1.97
CA ARG A 258 -17.33 18.18 -0.77
C ARG A 258 -17.79 17.49 0.51
N ASP A 259 -18.62 16.44 0.39
CA ASP A 259 -19.20 15.72 1.51
C ASP A 259 -18.33 14.51 1.93
N GLY A 260 -17.23 14.29 1.19
CA GLY A 260 -16.30 13.19 1.38
C GLY A 260 -16.71 11.90 0.68
N VAL A 261 -17.73 11.95 -0.19
CA VAL A 261 -18.17 10.80 -0.98
C VAL A 261 -17.20 10.62 -2.15
N VAL A 262 -16.80 9.37 -2.37
CA VAL A 262 -15.89 8.98 -3.43
C VAL A 262 -16.71 8.55 -4.64
N TRP A 263 -16.47 9.19 -5.76
CA TRP A 263 -17.04 8.87 -7.07
C TRP A 263 -15.95 8.36 -7.99
N PHE A 264 -16.27 7.35 -8.79
CA PHE A 264 -15.30 6.76 -9.71
C PHE A 264 -15.99 6.17 -10.92
N SER A 265 -15.34 6.27 -12.08
CA SER A 265 -15.78 5.54 -13.26
C SER A 265 -15.39 4.06 -13.17
N GLN A 266 -16.14 3.19 -13.84
CA GLN A 266 -15.72 1.80 -14.04
C GLN A 266 -15.02 1.70 -15.40
N PHE A 267 -13.80 1.19 -15.42
CA PHE A 267 -13.05 1.02 -16.67
C PHE A 267 -13.62 -0.11 -17.53
N ASP A 268 -14.28 -1.08 -16.91
CA ASP A 268 -14.81 -2.27 -17.59
C ASP A 268 -16.29 -2.21 -17.93
N GLU A 269 -17.00 -1.21 -17.41
CA GLU A 269 -18.45 -1.10 -17.52
C GLU A 269 -18.85 0.37 -17.62
N GLN A 270 -19.98 0.65 -18.27
CA GLN A 270 -20.49 2.02 -18.39
C GLN A 270 -21.29 2.44 -17.15
N PHE A 271 -20.71 2.22 -15.96
CA PHE A 271 -21.32 2.56 -14.68
C PHE A 271 -20.48 3.54 -13.89
N LEU A 272 -21.17 4.40 -13.15
CA LEU A 272 -20.58 5.28 -12.15
C LEU A 272 -20.64 4.59 -10.78
N GLY A 273 -19.50 4.45 -10.13
CA GLY A 273 -19.36 3.96 -8.77
C GLY A 273 -19.45 5.10 -7.75
N ARG A 274 -20.06 4.79 -6.61
CA ARG A 274 -20.16 5.67 -5.43
C ARG A 274 -19.76 4.87 -4.20
N LEU A 275 -18.90 5.44 -3.37
CA LEU A 275 -18.51 4.94 -2.06
C LEU A 275 -18.62 6.07 -1.05
N ASP A 276 -19.40 5.86 0.02
CA ASP A 276 -19.38 6.75 1.19
C ASP A 276 -18.49 6.11 2.26
N PRO A 277 -17.30 6.67 2.57
CA PRO A 277 -16.39 6.10 3.56
C PRO A 277 -16.95 5.99 4.98
N LYS A 278 -18.08 6.64 5.28
CA LYS A 278 -18.73 6.66 6.61
C LYS A 278 -19.71 5.51 6.84
N THR A 279 -20.14 4.82 5.79
CA THR A 279 -21.16 3.75 5.85
C THR A 279 -20.66 2.47 5.22
#